data_AF-A0A9X1H9X2-F1
#
_entry.id   AF-A0A9X1H9X2-F1
#
_cell.length_a   1.000
_cell.length_b   1.000
_cell.length_c   1.000
_cell.angle_alpha   90.00
_cell.angle_beta   90.00
_cell.angle_gamma   90.00
#
_symmetry.space_group_name_H-M   'P 1'
#
loop_
_entity.id
_entity.type
_entity.pdbx_description
1 polymer ?
#
loop_
_entity_poly.entity_id
_entity_poly.type
_entity_poly.pdbx_seq_one_letter_code
_entity_poly.pdbx_strand_id
1 'polypeptide(L)'
;MCRVHNKIGCLNTLQLELVRNNIDDFNSINELIDFQKNFHTTEQKIISDHNKLIQDEKAFLENELSELNTFIPQKTSELKNELQQKLTDLNQEIEDLPETNSRIIATVKDYWMNLMIHVEFWFVQLKFSFRIILLKHSTKKLIRKKNKRFEYISTNFQDAVNSSSFIDFQKFELKKEVITKLNNTIYGAIGEQKVENILRGLSDDYTLINDFCYSFTTPIKIITTL
;
A
#
# COMPACT_ATOMS: atom_id res chain seq x y z
N MET A 1 8.18 -19.72 49.75
CA MET A 1 7.36 -18.68 49.08
C MET A 1 5.94 -19.20 48.91
N CYS A 2 4.96 -18.49 49.49
CA CYS A 2 3.51 -18.73 49.35
C CYS A 2 3.11 -19.33 47.99
N ARG A 3 2.35 -20.43 48.00
CA ARG A 3 1.89 -21.12 46.78
C ARG A 3 0.78 -20.32 46.11
N VAL A 4 1.00 -19.87 44.88
CA VAL A 4 0.03 -19.08 44.11
C VAL A 4 -0.66 -19.96 43.06
N HIS A 5 -2.00 -19.99 43.10
CA HIS A 5 -2.85 -20.66 42.12
C HIS A 5 -3.64 -19.62 41.31
N ASN A 6 -3.73 -19.85 39.99
CA ASN A 6 -4.39 -19.02 38.96
C ASN A 6 -3.76 -17.65 38.67
N LYS A 7 -4.12 -17.06 37.53
CA LYS A 7 -3.74 -15.70 37.11
C LYS A 7 -4.74 -14.67 37.65
N ILE A 8 -4.33 -13.41 37.62
CA ILE A 8 -5.12 -12.22 37.99
C ILE A 8 -6.43 -12.14 37.19
N GLY A 9 -7.58 -12.06 37.87
CA GLY A 9 -8.91 -12.07 37.25
C GLY A 9 -9.19 -10.85 36.36
N CYS A 10 -8.73 -9.65 36.77
CA CYS A 10 -8.82 -8.46 35.92
C CYS A 10 -7.95 -8.56 34.65
N LEU A 11 -6.82 -9.28 34.69
CA LEU A 11 -5.98 -9.51 33.51
C LEU A 11 -6.67 -10.44 32.50
N ASN A 12 -7.31 -11.51 32.98
CA ASN A 12 -8.09 -12.42 32.14
C ASN A 12 -9.26 -11.69 31.47
N THR A 13 -9.99 -10.88 32.24
CA THR A 13 -11.12 -10.07 31.74
C THR A 13 -10.66 -9.07 30.69
N LEU A 14 -9.54 -8.39 30.95
CA LEU A 14 -8.95 -7.43 30.03
C LEU A 14 -8.49 -8.09 28.72
N GLN A 15 -7.85 -9.26 28.79
CA GLN A 15 -7.42 -10.00 27.61
C GLN A 15 -8.62 -10.45 26.77
N LEU A 16 -9.69 -10.93 27.41
CA LEU A 16 -10.93 -11.30 26.72
C LEU A 16 -11.57 -10.11 26.00
N GLU A 17 -11.64 -8.95 26.65
CA GLU A 17 -12.21 -7.75 26.05
C GLU A 17 -11.36 -7.19 24.89
N LEU A 18 -10.03 -7.26 24.98
CA LEU A 18 -9.14 -6.87 23.88
C LEU A 18 -9.30 -7.79 22.66
N VAL A 19 -9.33 -9.11 22.87
CA VAL A 19 -9.55 -10.10 21.80
C VAL A 19 -10.93 -9.92 21.16
N ARG A 20 -11.98 -9.66 21.96
CA ARG A 20 -13.34 -9.37 21.44
C ARG A 20 -13.38 -8.17 20.51
N ASN A 21 -12.47 -7.21 20.67
CA ASN A 21 -12.35 -6.01 19.85
C ASN A 21 -11.27 -6.13 18.75
N ASN A 22 -10.75 -7.34 18.48
CA ASN A 22 -9.67 -7.60 17.52
C ASN A 22 -8.38 -6.82 17.80
N ILE A 23 -8.03 -6.66 19.08
CA ILE A 23 -6.78 -6.04 19.52
C ILE A 23 -5.94 -7.13 20.19
N ASP A 24 -4.98 -7.68 19.45
CA ASP A 24 -4.06 -8.73 19.91
C ASP A 24 -2.60 -8.25 20.05
N ASP A 25 -2.35 -6.97 19.81
CA ASP A 25 -1.00 -6.38 19.80
C ASP A 25 -0.32 -6.29 21.17
N PHE A 26 -1.06 -6.47 22.27
CA PHE A 26 -0.58 -6.23 23.63
C PHE A 26 -0.39 -7.54 24.40
N ASN A 27 0.85 -7.82 24.80
CA ASN A 27 1.21 -9.00 25.58
C ASN A 27 1.28 -8.71 27.08
N SER A 28 1.32 -7.43 27.48
CA SER A 28 1.41 -7.03 28.88
C SER A 28 0.60 -5.78 29.23
N ILE A 29 0.25 -5.64 30.52
CA ILE A 29 -0.39 -4.43 31.05
C ILE A 29 0.53 -3.21 30.88
N ASN A 30 1.84 -3.40 31.01
CA ASN A 30 2.81 -2.31 30.85
C ASN A 30 2.79 -1.77 29.42
N GLU A 31 2.69 -2.62 28.40
CA GLU A 31 2.55 -2.18 27.00
C GLU A 31 1.28 -1.36 26.77
N LEU A 32 0.16 -1.72 27.41
CA LEU A 32 -1.09 -0.95 27.33
C LEU A 32 -0.96 0.43 27.99
N ILE A 33 -0.32 0.49 29.16
CA ILE A 33 -0.06 1.75 29.86
C ILE A 33 0.88 2.63 29.04
N ASP A 34 1.94 2.03 28.48
CA ASP A 34 2.90 2.75 27.66
C ASP A 34 2.25 3.25 26.37
N PHE A 35 1.37 2.46 25.75
CA PHE A 35 0.56 2.90 24.62
C PHE A 35 -0.35 4.07 25.01
N GLN A 36 -1.03 4.01 26.16
CA GLN A 36 -1.89 5.07 26.66
C GLN A 36 -1.13 6.39 26.90
N LYS A 37 0.05 6.31 27.50
CA LYS A 37 0.92 7.48 27.71
C LYS A 37 1.42 8.07 26.39
N ASN A 38 1.60 7.24 25.38
CA ASN A 38 2.14 7.60 24.09
C ASN A 38 1.07 7.83 23.00
N PHE A 39 -0.21 8.03 23.35
CA PHE A 39 -1.26 8.30 22.36
C PHE A 39 -0.90 9.46 21.43
N HIS A 40 -0.57 10.61 22.00
CA HIS A 40 -0.22 11.80 21.23
C HIS A 40 1.04 11.60 20.38
N THR A 41 2.06 10.92 20.93
CA THR A 41 3.29 10.60 20.19
C THR A 41 3.01 9.68 19.01
N THR A 42 2.14 8.68 19.19
CA THR A 42 1.75 7.74 18.14
C THR A 42 0.96 8.44 17.05
N GLU A 43 0.04 9.33 17.44
CA GLU A 43 -0.74 10.17 16.54
C GLU A 43 0.18 11.05 15.66
N GLN A 44 1.12 11.75 16.30
CA GLN A 44 2.11 12.57 15.60
C GLN A 44 3.02 11.73 14.69
N LYS A 45 3.35 10.51 15.11
CA LYS A 45 4.14 9.59 14.31
C LYS A 45 3.40 9.18 13.04
N ILE A 46 2.11 8.82 13.12
CA ILE A 46 1.28 8.51 11.95
C ILE A 46 1.28 9.71 10.98
N ILE A 47 1.05 10.92 11.49
CA ILE A 47 1.10 12.14 10.66
C ILE A 47 2.46 12.33 10.01
N SER A 48 3.55 12.19 10.78
CA SER A 48 4.92 12.36 10.30
C SER A 48 5.29 11.33 9.24
N ASP A 49 4.92 10.07 9.44
CA ASP A 49 5.20 8.98 8.51
C ASP A 49 4.46 9.21 7.19
N HIS A 50 3.18 9.59 7.23
CA HIS A 50 2.43 9.93 6.02
C HIS A 50 2.87 11.24 5.36
N ASN A 51 3.29 12.24 6.13
CA ASN A 51 3.92 13.45 5.57
C ASN A 51 5.16 13.08 4.75
N LYS A 52 6.02 12.23 5.30
CA LYS A 52 7.21 11.75 4.61
C LYS A 52 6.85 10.96 3.35
N LEU A 53 5.88 10.04 3.44
CA LEU A 53 5.43 9.26 2.28
C LEU A 53 4.91 10.13 1.14
N ILE A 54 4.10 11.16 1.43
CA ILE A 54 3.59 12.07 0.40
C ILE A 54 4.68 12.99 -0.13
N GLN A 55 5.65 13.38 0.70
CA GLN A 55 6.80 14.15 0.26
C GLN A 55 7.72 13.34 -0.66
N ASP A 56 7.97 12.08 -0.33
CA ASP A 56 8.72 11.15 -1.16
C ASP A 56 7.96 10.85 -2.47
N GLU A 57 6.63 10.67 -2.42
CA GLU A 57 5.78 10.55 -3.61
C GLU A 57 5.91 11.78 -4.52
N LYS A 58 5.90 13.00 -3.95
CA LYS A 58 6.04 14.25 -4.70
C LYS A 58 7.38 14.30 -5.43
N ALA A 59 8.48 14.03 -4.72
CA ALA A 59 9.82 14.04 -5.30
C ALA A 59 9.98 12.96 -6.39
N PHE A 60 9.42 11.78 -6.14
CA PHE A 60 9.38 10.70 -7.13
C PHE A 60 8.62 11.11 -8.40
N LEU A 61 7.44 11.70 -8.25
CA LEU A 61 6.63 12.19 -9.38
C LEU A 61 7.34 13.29 -10.17
N GLU A 62 8.03 14.21 -9.50
CA GLU A 62 8.81 15.26 -10.13
C GLU A 62 9.94 14.69 -11.01
N ASN A 63 10.71 13.75 -10.45
CA ASN A 63 11.78 13.06 -11.19
C ASN A 63 11.21 12.27 -12.38
N GLU A 64 10.16 11.49 -12.16
CA GLU A 64 9.56 10.67 -13.22
C GLU A 64 8.95 11.53 -14.33
N LEU A 65 8.37 12.69 -14.01
CA LEU A 65 7.90 13.64 -15.01
C LEU A 65 9.06 14.24 -15.82
N SER A 66 10.18 14.57 -15.16
CA SER A 66 11.40 15.04 -15.83
C SER A 66 11.98 13.97 -16.78
N GLU A 67 12.11 12.73 -16.30
CA GLU A 67 12.54 11.59 -17.12
C GLU A 67 11.58 11.33 -18.29
N LEU A 68 10.27 11.39 -18.06
CA LEU A 68 9.30 11.14 -19.12
C LEU A 68 9.32 12.26 -20.18
N ASN A 69 9.57 13.51 -19.76
CA ASN A 69 9.72 14.64 -20.67
C ASN A 69 10.99 14.56 -21.53
N THR A 70 12.04 13.86 -21.08
CA THR A 70 13.27 13.64 -21.87
C THR A 70 13.18 12.37 -22.74
N PHE A 71 12.59 11.30 -22.20
CA PHE A 71 12.42 10.02 -22.89
C PHE A 71 11.53 10.11 -24.13
N ILE A 72 10.46 10.92 -24.10
CA ILE A 72 9.53 11.04 -25.24
C ILE A 72 10.19 11.67 -26.47
N PRO A 73 10.85 12.86 -26.38
CA PRO A 73 11.60 13.42 -27.50
C PRO A 73 12.64 12.43 -28.03
N GLN A 74 13.37 11.77 -27.14
CA GLN A 74 14.40 10.82 -27.53
C GLN A 74 13.82 9.65 -28.33
N LYS A 75 12.81 8.95 -27.80
CA LYS A 75 12.16 7.84 -28.52
C LYS A 75 11.48 8.27 -29.81
N THR A 76 10.92 9.48 -29.84
CA THR A 76 10.34 10.04 -31.06
C THR A 76 11.42 10.30 -32.12
N SER A 77 12.59 10.79 -31.71
CA SER A 77 13.74 11.02 -32.59
C SER A 77 14.31 9.70 -33.12
N GLU A 78 14.50 8.70 -32.25
CA GLU A 78 14.97 7.37 -32.63
C GLU A 78 14.05 6.72 -33.68
N LEU A 79 12.72 6.77 -33.48
CA LEU A 79 11.76 6.24 -34.45
C LEU A 79 11.78 7.00 -35.79
N LYS A 80 12.04 8.31 -35.78
CA LYS A 80 12.20 9.11 -37.00
C LYS A 80 13.46 8.74 -37.76
N ASN A 81 14.58 8.54 -37.04
CA ASN A 81 15.84 8.13 -37.65
C ASN A 81 15.74 6.73 -38.24
N GLU A 82 15.10 5.79 -37.53
CA GLU A 82 14.85 4.43 -38.04
C GLU A 82 13.99 4.45 -39.32
N LEU A 83 12.99 5.35 -39.37
CA LEU A 83 12.19 5.55 -40.57
C LEU A 83 13.04 6.12 -41.71
N GLN A 84 13.82 7.17 -41.46
CA GLN A 84 14.69 7.77 -42.47
C GLN A 84 15.67 6.75 -43.06
N GLN A 85 16.30 5.95 -42.21
CA GLN A 85 17.22 4.90 -42.64
C GLN A 85 16.52 3.89 -43.56
N LYS A 86 15.35 3.38 -43.18
CA LYS A 86 14.58 2.45 -44.03
C LYS A 86 14.14 3.07 -45.35
N LEU A 87 13.81 4.36 -45.37
CA LEU A 87 13.46 5.06 -46.61
C LEU A 87 14.70 5.23 -47.51
N THR A 88 15.87 5.50 -46.94
CA THR A 88 17.13 5.54 -47.69
C THR A 88 17.51 4.17 -48.26
N ASP A 89 17.38 3.11 -47.46
CA ASP A 89 17.66 1.74 -47.90
C ASP A 89 16.75 1.33 -49.08
N LEU A 90 15.44 1.61 -48.98
CA LEU A 90 14.48 1.35 -50.06
C LEU A 90 14.76 2.18 -51.32
N ASN A 91 15.17 3.44 -51.18
CA ASN A 91 15.54 4.28 -52.33
C ASN A 91 16.79 3.76 -53.02
N GLN A 92 17.78 3.27 -52.26
CA GLN A 92 18.98 2.69 -52.82
C GLN A 92 18.69 1.38 -53.55
N GLU A 93 17.79 0.55 -53.02
CA GLU A 93 17.31 -0.65 -53.71
C GLU A 93 16.60 -0.33 -55.04
N ILE A 94 15.93 0.83 -55.15
CA ILE A 94 15.35 1.32 -56.41
C ILE A 94 16.43 1.77 -57.40
N GLU A 95 17.47 2.47 -56.93
CA GLU A 95 18.58 2.96 -57.77
C GLU A 95 19.47 1.81 -58.29
N ASP A 96 19.62 0.73 -57.52
CA ASP A 96 20.41 -0.44 -57.87
C ASP A 96 19.69 -1.41 -58.85
N LEU A 97 18.46 -1.10 -59.27
CA LEU A 97 17.72 -1.89 -60.26
C LEU A 97 18.36 -1.76 -61.66
N PRO A 98 18.70 -2.86 -62.35
CA PRO A 98 19.35 -2.81 -63.66
C PRO A 98 18.46 -2.17 -64.73
N GLU A 99 19.02 -1.31 -65.58
CA GLU A 99 18.32 -0.69 -66.70
C GLU A 99 17.72 -1.74 -67.66
N THR A 100 16.42 -1.63 -67.91
CA THR A 100 15.61 -2.60 -68.65
C THR A 100 16.07 -2.73 -70.11
N ASN A 101 16.72 -3.86 -70.42
CA ASN A 101 17.09 -4.24 -71.79
C ASN A 101 16.30 -5.49 -72.22
N SER A 102 15.00 -5.35 -72.59
CA SER A 102 14.28 -6.18 -73.61
C SER A 102 12.74 -6.08 -73.55
N ARG A 103 12.10 -6.51 -74.65
CA ARG A 103 10.72 -6.23 -75.10
C ARG A 103 9.62 -6.88 -74.22
N ILE A 104 8.82 -6.05 -73.57
CA ILE A 104 7.44 -6.28 -73.08
C ILE A 104 7.27 -7.13 -71.80
N ILE A 105 7.83 -8.34 -71.70
CA ILE A 105 7.63 -9.20 -70.50
C ILE A 105 8.46 -8.69 -69.30
N ALA A 106 9.68 -8.23 -69.56
CA ALA A 106 10.52 -7.55 -68.57
C ALA A 106 9.83 -6.28 -68.04
N THR A 107 9.16 -5.54 -68.93
CA THR A 107 8.49 -4.27 -68.59
C THR A 107 7.29 -4.46 -67.65
N VAL A 108 6.52 -5.56 -67.80
CA VAL A 108 5.42 -5.90 -66.87
C VAL A 108 5.97 -6.36 -65.53
N LYS A 109 7.07 -7.13 -65.52
CA LYS A 109 7.74 -7.57 -64.30
C LYS A 109 8.33 -6.39 -63.52
N ASP A 110 8.99 -5.47 -64.22
CA ASP A 110 9.58 -4.25 -63.63
C ASP A 110 8.48 -3.35 -63.07
N TYR A 111 7.34 -3.22 -63.75
CA TYR A 111 6.18 -2.48 -63.24
C TYR A 111 5.60 -3.10 -61.96
N TRP A 112 5.45 -4.42 -61.91
CA TRP A 112 4.99 -5.13 -60.72
C TRP A 112 5.97 -5.02 -59.55
N MET A 113 7.27 -5.09 -59.83
CA MET A 113 8.31 -4.94 -58.82
C MET A 113 8.32 -3.51 -58.26
N ASN A 114 8.22 -2.51 -59.13
CA ASN A 114 8.13 -1.10 -58.74
C ASN A 114 6.85 -0.80 -57.94
N LEU A 115 5.72 -1.41 -58.32
CA LEU A 115 4.45 -1.32 -57.59
C LEU A 115 4.55 -1.96 -56.20
N MET A 116 5.22 -3.13 -56.08
CA MET A 116 5.45 -3.77 -54.79
C MET A 116 6.31 -2.91 -53.87
N ILE A 117 7.39 -2.33 -54.40
CA ILE A 117 8.27 -1.40 -53.65
C ILE A 117 7.49 -0.17 -53.20
N HIS A 118 6.65 0.42 -54.05
CA HIS A 118 5.80 1.56 -53.68
C HIS A 118 4.78 1.20 -52.58
N VAL A 119 4.19 0.01 -52.63
CA VAL A 119 3.26 -0.48 -51.60
C VAL A 119 4.00 -0.72 -50.28
N GLU A 120 5.19 -1.32 -50.32
CA GLU A 120 6.03 -1.54 -49.14
C GLU A 120 6.46 -0.22 -48.51
N PHE A 121 6.92 0.73 -49.32
CA PHE A 121 7.25 2.09 -48.91
C PHE A 121 6.08 2.77 -48.18
N TRP A 122 4.88 2.72 -48.77
CA TRP A 122 3.67 3.27 -48.16
C TRP A 122 3.31 2.56 -46.85
N PHE A 123 3.44 1.23 -46.80
CA PHE A 123 3.15 0.43 -45.61
C PHE A 123 4.12 0.72 -44.46
N VAL A 124 5.42 0.86 -44.76
CA VAL A 124 6.46 1.25 -43.80
C VAL A 124 6.13 2.62 -43.21
N GLN A 125 5.83 3.62 -44.04
CA GLN A 125 5.45 4.95 -43.58
C GLN A 125 4.19 4.93 -42.68
N LEU A 126 3.16 4.17 -43.07
CA LEU A 126 1.92 4.06 -42.31
C LEU A 126 2.16 3.39 -40.95
N LYS A 127 2.91 2.29 -40.91
CA LYS A 127 3.25 1.56 -39.67
C LYS A 127 4.01 2.43 -38.69
N PHE A 128 5.00 3.20 -39.17
CA PHE A 128 5.76 4.12 -38.32
C PHE A 128 4.92 5.30 -37.84
N SER A 129 4.12 5.90 -38.71
CA SER A 129 3.20 6.98 -38.34
C SER A 129 2.24 6.52 -37.24
N PHE A 130 1.67 5.32 -37.39
CA PHE A 130 0.80 4.73 -36.38
C PHE A 130 1.54 4.47 -35.05
N ARG A 131 2.76 3.94 -35.09
CA ARG A 131 3.61 3.76 -33.89
C ARG A 131 3.88 5.08 -33.17
N ILE A 132 4.23 6.13 -33.90
CA ILE A 132 4.49 7.47 -33.33
C ILE A 132 3.20 8.04 -32.70
N ILE A 133 2.06 7.90 -33.37
CA ILE A 133 0.76 8.37 -32.84
C ILE A 133 0.40 7.61 -31.55
N LEU A 134 0.56 6.28 -31.55
CA LEU A 134 0.27 5.45 -30.38
C LEU A 134 1.19 5.77 -29.19
N LEU A 135 2.49 5.93 -29.45
CA LEU A 135 3.47 6.37 -28.44
C LEU A 135 3.05 7.73 -27.87
N LYS A 136 2.83 8.75 -28.71
CA LYS A 136 2.41 10.08 -28.27
C LYS A 136 1.11 10.03 -27.45
N HIS A 137 0.13 9.25 -27.87
CA HIS A 137 -1.15 9.18 -27.18
C HIS A 137 -1.04 8.50 -25.80
N SER A 138 -0.41 7.32 -25.76
CA SER A 138 -0.21 6.57 -24.52
C SER A 138 0.61 7.36 -23.51
N THR A 139 1.69 8.02 -23.96
CA THR A 139 2.52 8.80 -23.06
C THR A 139 1.88 10.12 -22.63
N LYS A 140 1.14 10.82 -23.51
CA LYS A 140 0.37 12.00 -23.13
C LYS A 140 -0.67 11.67 -22.05
N LYS A 141 -1.32 10.50 -22.14
CA LYS A 141 -2.25 10.02 -21.12
C LYS A 141 -1.53 9.77 -19.79
N LEU A 142 -0.35 9.15 -19.83
CA LEU A 142 0.48 8.88 -18.64
C LEU A 142 0.94 10.18 -17.97
N ILE A 143 1.53 11.11 -18.73
CA ILE A 143 1.93 12.45 -18.25
C ILE A 143 0.74 13.15 -17.62
N ARG A 144 -0.42 13.19 -18.30
CA ARG A 144 -1.60 13.89 -17.77
C ARG A 144 -2.04 13.32 -16.43
N LYS A 145 -2.02 11.99 -16.27
CA LYS A 145 -2.38 11.34 -15.01
C LYS A 145 -1.39 11.70 -13.90
N LYS A 146 -0.08 11.64 -14.18
CA LYS A 146 0.98 11.95 -13.21
C LYS A 146 1.02 13.43 -12.85
N ASN A 147 0.93 14.33 -13.83
CA ASN A 147 0.81 15.77 -13.60
C ASN A 147 -0.40 16.12 -12.75
N LYS A 148 -1.57 15.51 -13.00
CA LYS A 148 -2.76 15.77 -12.17
C LYS A 148 -2.52 15.37 -10.71
N ARG A 149 -1.87 14.23 -10.47
CA ARG A 149 -1.53 13.79 -9.10
C ARG A 149 -0.48 14.71 -8.46
N PHE A 150 0.57 15.06 -9.20
CA PHE A 150 1.61 15.97 -8.74
C PHE A 150 1.07 17.37 -8.40
N GLU A 151 0.21 17.92 -9.26
CA GLU A 151 -0.47 19.20 -9.04
C GLU A 151 -1.39 19.14 -7.83
N TYR A 152 -2.15 18.05 -7.67
CA TYR A 152 -2.98 17.82 -6.49
C TYR A 152 -2.15 17.80 -5.21
N ILE A 153 -1.04 17.05 -5.16
CA ILE A 153 -0.16 17.00 -3.98
C ILE A 153 0.49 18.37 -3.72
N SER A 154 0.84 19.10 -4.78
CA SER A 154 1.48 20.42 -4.65
C SER A 154 0.53 21.49 -4.13
N THR A 155 -0.74 21.41 -4.48
CA THR A 155 -1.78 22.38 -4.06
C THR A 155 -2.46 22.00 -2.76
N ASN A 156 -2.71 20.71 -2.53
CA ASN A 156 -3.48 20.17 -1.42
C ASN A 156 -2.67 19.10 -0.66
N PHE A 157 -1.44 19.45 -0.26
CA PHE A 157 -0.54 18.52 0.40
C PHE A 157 -1.16 17.89 1.65
N GLN A 158 -1.76 18.71 2.51
CA GLN A 158 -2.36 18.23 3.76
C GLN A 158 -3.54 17.29 3.49
N ASP A 159 -4.36 17.54 2.47
CA ASP A 159 -5.48 16.66 2.13
C ASP A 159 -4.99 15.31 1.58
N ALA A 160 -3.88 15.33 0.83
CA ALA A 160 -3.24 14.11 0.37
C ALA A 160 -2.70 13.28 1.54
N VAL A 161 -2.09 13.94 2.54
CA VAL A 161 -1.63 13.31 3.79
C VAL A 161 -2.81 12.74 4.57
N ASN A 162 -3.86 13.53 4.79
CA ASN A 162 -5.07 13.10 5.51
C ASN A 162 -5.75 11.91 4.83
N SER A 163 -5.85 11.94 3.50
CA SER A 163 -6.41 10.82 2.72
C SER A 163 -5.55 9.57 2.82
N SER A 164 -4.22 9.73 2.82
CA SER A 164 -3.29 8.60 2.95
C SER A 164 -3.29 8.00 4.35
N SER A 165 -3.44 8.81 5.38
CA SER A 165 -3.38 8.39 6.78
C SER A 165 -4.72 7.93 7.34
N PHE A 166 -5.82 8.17 6.62
CA PHE A 166 -7.19 7.91 7.09
C PHE A 166 -7.41 6.51 7.69
N ILE A 167 -6.93 5.47 7.00
CA ILE A 167 -7.12 4.08 7.44
C ILE A 167 -6.35 3.81 8.74
N ASP A 168 -5.11 4.31 8.84
CA ASP A 168 -4.26 4.08 10.00
C ASP A 168 -4.73 4.89 11.21
N PHE A 169 -5.22 6.10 10.97
CA PHE A 169 -5.93 6.90 11.97
C PHE A 169 -7.20 6.24 12.46
N GLN A 170 -8.02 5.69 11.56
CA GLN A 170 -9.26 5.01 11.96
C GLN A 170 -8.95 3.80 12.85
N LYS A 171 -7.95 2.99 12.49
CA LYS A 171 -7.49 1.87 13.32
C LYS A 171 -6.95 2.35 14.67
N PHE A 172 -6.17 3.42 14.68
CA PHE A 172 -5.62 4.00 15.90
C PHE A 172 -6.71 4.53 16.84
N GLU A 173 -7.67 5.28 16.32
CA GLU A 173 -8.78 5.84 17.10
C GLU A 173 -9.68 4.74 17.68
N LEU A 174 -9.98 3.68 16.91
CA LEU A 174 -10.70 2.52 17.43
C LEU A 174 -9.96 1.86 18.60
N LYS A 175 -8.64 1.66 18.48
CA LYS A 175 -7.82 1.11 19.57
C LYS A 175 -7.82 2.01 20.80
N LYS A 176 -7.65 3.32 20.58
CA LYS A 176 -7.64 4.34 21.63
C LYS A 176 -8.99 4.39 22.37
N GLU A 177 -10.11 4.31 21.66
CA GLU A 177 -11.45 4.29 22.25
C GLU A 177 -11.64 3.04 23.13
N VAL A 178 -11.33 1.85 22.60
CA VAL A 178 -11.46 0.58 23.34
C VAL A 178 -10.59 0.60 24.60
N ILE A 179 -9.33 1.03 24.50
CA ILE A 179 -8.42 1.09 25.66
C ILE A 179 -8.88 2.13 26.67
N THR A 180 -9.40 3.28 26.23
CA THR A 180 -9.96 4.30 27.11
C THR A 180 -11.19 3.79 27.85
N LYS A 181 -12.02 2.97 27.21
CA LYS A 181 -13.16 2.30 27.86
C LYS A 181 -12.72 1.26 28.89
N LEU A 182 -11.63 0.55 28.62
CA LEU A 182 -11.06 -0.48 29.51
C LEU A 182 -10.17 0.10 30.63
N ASN A 183 -10.02 1.42 30.71
CA ASN A 183 -9.13 2.10 31.65
C ASN A 183 -9.37 1.68 33.12
N ASN A 184 -10.63 1.52 33.52
CA ASN A 184 -10.96 1.05 34.87
C ASN A 184 -10.47 -0.39 35.12
N THR A 185 -10.64 -1.28 34.14
CA THR A 185 -10.16 -2.66 34.22
C THR A 185 -8.63 -2.72 34.22
N ILE A 186 -7.95 -1.83 33.47
CA ILE A 186 -6.49 -1.67 33.48
C ILE A 186 -6.02 -1.32 34.88
N TYR A 187 -6.59 -0.27 35.51
CA TYR A 187 -6.22 0.12 36.87
C TYR A 187 -6.56 -0.95 37.91
N GLY A 188 -7.67 -1.67 37.74
CA GLY A 188 -8.01 -2.84 38.55
C GLY A 188 -6.94 -3.92 38.47
N ALA A 189 -6.52 -4.29 37.26
CA ALA A 189 -5.47 -5.28 37.04
C ALA A 189 -4.11 -4.85 37.64
N ILE A 190 -3.75 -3.57 37.56
CA ILE A 190 -2.55 -3.03 38.22
C ILE A 190 -2.66 -3.16 39.74
N GLY A 191 -3.83 -2.85 40.31
CA GLY A 191 -4.11 -2.98 41.74
C GLY A 191 -3.96 -4.43 42.21
N GLU A 192 -4.64 -5.36 41.53
CA GLU A 192 -4.57 -6.78 41.82
C GLU A 192 -3.14 -7.31 41.72
N GLN A 193 -2.37 -6.91 40.69
CA GLN A 193 -0.97 -7.30 40.53
C GLN A 193 -0.09 -6.82 41.69
N LYS A 194 -0.29 -5.59 42.17
CA LYS A 194 0.46 -5.06 43.32
C LYS A 194 0.16 -5.85 44.59
N VAL A 195 -1.10 -6.17 44.82
CA VAL A 195 -1.53 -6.97 45.99
C VAL A 195 -0.94 -8.38 45.91
N GLU A 196 -1.03 -9.03 44.75
CA GLU A 196 -0.46 -10.37 44.54
C GLU A 196 1.05 -10.39 44.82
N ASN A 197 1.79 -9.40 44.32
CA ASN A 197 3.24 -9.30 44.54
C ASN A 197 3.61 -9.20 46.02
N ILE A 198 2.81 -8.47 46.82
CA ILE A 198 3.01 -8.37 48.28
C ILE A 198 2.70 -9.70 48.95
N LEU A 199 1.56 -10.33 48.61
CA LEU A 199 1.12 -11.59 49.20
C LEU A 199 2.03 -12.77 48.85
N ARG A 200 2.70 -12.72 47.69
CA ARG A 200 3.70 -13.71 47.29
C ARG A 200 4.94 -13.72 48.20
N GLY A 201 5.19 -12.63 48.92
CA GLY A 201 6.26 -12.52 49.92
C GLY A 201 6.00 -13.28 51.23
N LEU A 202 4.80 -13.84 51.43
CA LEU A 202 4.43 -14.58 52.64
C LEU A 202 5.09 -15.97 52.71
N SER A 203 5.08 -16.54 53.93
CA SER A 203 5.57 -17.91 54.24
C SER A 203 4.85 -18.98 53.40
N ASP A 204 5.48 -20.15 53.26
CA ASP A 204 4.95 -21.34 52.58
C ASP A 204 3.68 -21.92 53.22
N ASP A 205 3.39 -21.50 54.46
CA ASP A 205 2.19 -21.90 55.21
C ASP A 205 0.90 -21.30 54.62
N TYR A 206 1.03 -20.31 53.73
CA TYR A 206 -0.09 -19.64 53.09
C TYR A 206 -0.24 -20.08 51.63
N THR A 207 -1.50 -20.20 51.20
CA THR A 207 -1.86 -20.47 49.80
C THR A 207 -2.69 -19.30 49.27
N LEU A 208 -2.25 -18.68 48.19
CA LEU A 208 -2.97 -17.63 47.48
C LEU A 208 -3.74 -18.26 46.31
N ILE A 209 -5.07 -18.16 46.36
CA ILE A 209 -5.95 -18.55 45.25
C ILE A 209 -6.45 -17.27 44.62
N ASN A 210 -5.92 -16.93 43.45
CA ASN A 210 -6.41 -15.79 42.67
C ASN A 210 -7.56 -16.25 41.76
N ASP A 211 -8.48 -15.35 41.39
CA ASP A 211 -9.57 -15.64 40.42
C ASP A 211 -10.35 -16.95 40.71
N PHE A 212 -11.09 -16.99 41.83
CA PHE A 212 -11.95 -18.12 42.16
C PHE A 212 -13.39 -17.87 41.70
N CYS A 213 -14.00 -18.84 41.04
CA CYS A 213 -15.39 -18.78 40.62
C CYS A 213 -16.13 -19.97 41.24
N TYR A 214 -17.09 -19.69 42.12
CA TYR A 214 -17.86 -20.73 42.79
C TYR A 214 -19.34 -20.62 42.39
N SER A 215 -19.90 -21.68 41.83
CA SER A 215 -21.32 -21.78 41.51
C SER A 215 -22.01 -22.66 42.55
N PHE A 216 -23.07 -22.13 43.16
CA PHE A 216 -23.90 -22.91 44.06
C PHE A 216 -25.06 -23.51 43.28
N THR A 217 -25.24 -24.83 43.36
CA THR A 217 -26.48 -25.47 42.89
C THR A 217 -27.63 -25.07 43.80
N THR A 218 -28.74 -24.62 43.23
CA THR A 218 -29.95 -24.26 43.97
C THR A 218 -30.36 -25.43 44.87
N PRO A 219 -30.47 -25.24 46.20
CA PRO A 219 -30.82 -26.33 47.09
C PRO A 219 -32.23 -26.83 46.79
N ILE A 220 -32.40 -28.14 46.72
CA ILE A 220 -33.70 -28.79 46.53
C ILE A 220 -34.56 -28.48 47.76
N LYS A 221 -35.54 -27.58 47.61
CA LYS A 221 -36.58 -27.38 48.61
C LYS A 221 -37.52 -28.59 48.55
N ILE A 222 -37.32 -29.56 49.45
CA ILE A 222 -38.35 -30.56 49.74
C ILE A 222 -39.44 -29.82 50.53
N ILE A 223 -40.48 -29.37 49.82
CA ILE A 223 -41.71 -28.89 50.47
C ILE A 223 -42.48 -30.14 50.86
N THR A 224 -42.31 -30.60 52.11
CA THR A 224 -43.26 -31.51 52.73
C THR A 224 -44.56 -30.74 52.99
N THR A 225 -45.52 -30.89 52.08
CA THR A 225 -46.92 -30.56 52.35
C THR A 225 -47.46 -31.58 53.36
N LEU A 226 -47.68 -31.12 54.60
CA LEU A 226 -48.54 -31.78 55.59
C LEU A 226 -49.99 -31.39 55.33
#